data_AF-A0A5B0XBF5-F1
#
_entry.id   AF-A0A5B0XBF5-F1
#
_cell.length_a   1.000
_cell.length_b   1.000
_cell.length_c   1.000
_cell.angle_alpha   90.00
_cell.angle_beta   90.00
_cell.angle_gamma   90.00
#
_symmetry.space_group_name_H-M   'P 1'
#
loop_
_entity.id
_entity.type
_entity.pdbx_description
1 polymer ?
#
loop_
_entity_poly.entity_id
_entity_poly.type
_entity_poly.pdbx_seq_one_letter_code
_entity_poly.pdbx_strand_id
1 'polypeptide(L)'
;MLSRWVSNELIKLSSESLQALIDNKIPAAVINDFATTEESEQLSTAILSMKAKPYEFGRPGFYLGNPLAHYRNRPKEEYFAQVSAAEKERTQIINQAFDPVDRFIRCIDHDTDFNISVAEEPGLGPYFAGIVRIISGGSDLHIDYAPTFAKGNLVIGDVSTQLAWNLYVSSPSQGGETVIYNQPFKNTIVDKTYKPYDSSLLVDCESFTFQPQVGSVVIFNTSNPHIVLPAGGNRIATGSFIGLLSEKYLILWS
;
A
#
# COMPACT_ATOMS: atom_id res chain seq x y z
N MET A 1 21.35 -7.68 16.93
CA MET A 1 21.81 -6.70 15.92
C MET A 1 20.64 -6.38 15.02
N LEU A 2 20.38 -5.10 14.75
CA LEU A 2 19.46 -4.70 13.68
C LEU A 2 20.04 -5.22 12.36
N SER A 3 19.27 -6.01 11.60
CA SER A 3 19.72 -6.48 10.28
C SER A 3 19.72 -5.28 9.34
N ARG A 4 20.88 -4.97 8.75
CA ARG A 4 20.95 -3.93 7.71
C ARG A 4 20.39 -4.45 6.40
N TRP A 5 19.86 -3.55 5.57
CA TRP A 5 19.56 -3.89 4.20
C TRP A 5 20.85 -4.15 3.43
N VAL A 6 20.81 -5.08 2.48
CA VAL A 6 21.97 -5.43 1.65
C VAL A 6 22.19 -4.43 0.51
N SER A 7 21.20 -3.57 0.26
CA SER A 7 21.25 -2.46 -0.69
C SER A 7 20.36 -1.32 -0.17
N ASN A 8 20.72 -0.08 -0.52
CA ASN A 8 19.95 1.12 -0.22
C ASN A 8 19.47 1.80 -1.51
N GLU A 9 18.97 1.00 -2.46
CA GLU A 9 18.52 1.42 -3.79
C GLU A 9 17.14 0.83 -4.13
N LEU A 10 16.44 1.42 -5.10
CA LEU A 10 15.27 0.79 -5.72
C LEU A 10 15.73 -0.37 -6.61
N ILE A 11 15.31 -1.59 -6.28
CA ILE A 11 15.65 -2.79 -7.05
C ILE A 11 14.52 -3.12 -8.02
N LYS A 12 14.83 -3.45 -9.28
CA LYS A 12 13.80 -3.89 -10.23
C LYS A 12 13.07 -5.14 -9.71
N LEU A 13 11.75 -5.21 -9.91
CA LEU A 13 10.97 -6.39 -9.56
C LEU A 13 11.47 -7.65 -10.30
N SER A 14 11.65 -8.72 -9.53
CA SER A 14 11.87 -10.11 -9.95
C SER A 14 11.47 -11.02 -8.79
N SER A 15 11.47 -12.34 -8.99
CA SER A 15 11.32 -13.31 -7.89
C SER A 15 12.27 -13.05 -6.73
N GLU A 16 13.54 -12.79 -7.03
CA GLU A 16 14.59 -12.59 -6.02
C GLU A 16 14.38 -11.30 -5.24
N SER A 17 14.02 -10.20 -5.92
CA SER A 17 13.80 -8.93 -5.21
C SER A 17 12.49 -8.93 -4.43
N LEU A 18 11.44 -9.61 -4.91
CA LEU A 18 10.21 -9.81 -4.15
C LEU A 18 10.44 -10.66 -2.90
N GLN A 19 11.17 -11.77 -3.01
CA GLN A 19 11.57 -12.56 -1.84
C GLN A 19 12.47 -11.74 -0.89
N ALA A 20 13.39 -10.93 -1.41
CA ALA A 20 14.23 -10.06 -0.60
C ALA A 20 13.42 -9.00 0.16
N LEU A 21 12.34 -8.47 -0.43
CA LEU A 21 11.41 -7.58 0.28
C LEU A 21 10.66 -8.31 1.40
N ILE A 22 10.18 -9.52 1.12
CA ILE A 22 9.48 -10.37 2.09
C ILE A 22 10.38 -10.67 3.30
N ASP A 23 11.65 -10.94 3.05
CA ASP A 23 12.68 -11.22 4.06
C ASP A 23 13.23 -9.94 4.72
N ASN A 24 12.75 -8.75 4.33
CA ASN A 24 13.26 -7.45 4.77
C ASN A 24 14.78 -7.27 4.55
N LYS A 25 15.30 -7.77 3.42
CA LYS A 25 16.71 -7.64 3.01
C LYS A 25 16.98 -6.41 2.15
N ILE A 26 15.96 -5.87 1.48
CA ILE A 26 16.04 -4.62 0.71
C ILE A 26 14.88 -3.69 1.11
N PRO A 27 15.01 -2.37 0.95
CA PRO A 27 13.97 -1.42 1.36
C PRO A 27 12.73 -1.43 0.47
N ALA A 28 12.94 -1.51 -0.85
CA ALA A 28 11.89 -1.34 -1.84
C ALA A 28 12.26 -1.99 -3.19
N ALA A 29 11.25 -2.41 -3.94
CA ALA A 29 11.36 -2.80 -5.34
C ALA A 29 10.52 -1.89 -6.22
N VAL A 30 10.83 -1.84 -7.51
CA VAL A 30 10.18 -0.97 -8.49
C VAL A 30 9.77 -1.72 -9.76
N ILE A 31 8.60 -1.37 -10.29
CA ILE A 31 8.19 -1.65 -11.66
C ILE A 31 8.20 -0.31 -12.39
N ASN A 32 9.21 -0.10 -13.22
CA ASN A 32 9.30 1.07 -14.09
C ASN A 32 8.33 0.93 -15.26
N ASP A 33 7.91 2.07 -15.83
CA ASP A 33 7.07 2.12 -17.03
C ASP A 33 5.77 1.29 -16.90
N PHE A 34 5.23 1.18 -15.68
CA PHE A 34 4.00 0.44 -15.39
C PHE A 34 2.78 1.09 -16.04
N ALA A 35 2.76 2.42 -16.08
CA ALA A 35 1.80 3.21 -16.82
C ALA A 35 2.52 4.27 -17.66
N THR A 36 2.01 4.52 -18.86
CA THR A 36 2.51 5.61 -19.70
C THR A 36 2.15 6.97 -19.08
N THR A 37 2.77 8.04 -19.59
CA THR A 37 2.39 9.42 -19.24
C THR A 37 0.91 9.67 -19.51
N GLU A 38 0.41 9.26 -20.69
CA GLU A 38 -1.00 9.42 -21.07
C GLU A 38 -1.93 8.65 -20.13
N GLU A 39 -1.61 7.40 -19.80
CA GLU A 39 -2.40 6.59 -18.86
C GLU A 39 -2.41 7.22 -17.46
N SER A 40 -1.27 7.77 -17.01
CA SER A 40 -1.16 8.44 -15.71
C SER A 40 -2.00 9.74 -15.67
N GLU A 41 -1.99 10.52 -16.75
CA GLU A 41 -2.79 11.73 -16.89
C GLU A 41 -4.29 11.42 -16.93
N GLN A 42 -4.72 10.43 -17.73
CA GLN A 42 -6.11 9.98 -17.80
C GLN A 42 -6.60 9.47 -16.44
N LEU A 43 -5.81 8.61 -15.78
CA LEU A 43 -6.16 8.03 -14.49
C LEU A 43 -6.24 9.10 -13.39
N SER A 44 -5.27 10.03 -13.34
CA SER A 44 -5.29 11.14 -12.37
C SER A 44 -6.47 12.10 -12.60
N THR A 45 -6.83 12.36 -13.86
CA THR A 45 -8.01 13.18 -14.22
C THR A 45 -9.31 12.48 -13.80
N ALA A 46 -9.44 11.19 -14.09
CA ALA A 46 -10.59 10.39 -13.67
C ALA A 46 -10.73 10.38 -12.14
N ILE A 47 -9.63 10.20 -11.41
CA ILE A 47 -9.59 10.28 -9.94
C ILE A 47 -10.08 11.64 -9.43
N LEU A 48 -9.56 12.74 -9.99
CA LEU A 48 -9.89 14.10 -9.55
C LEU A 48 -11.33 14.51 -9.92
N SER A 49 -11.96 13.83 -10.87
CA SER A 49 -13.39 14.02 -11.19
C SER A 49 -14.33 13.41 -10.14
N MET A 50 -13.83 12.49 -9.32
CA MET A 50 -14.60 11.81 -8.29
C MET A 50 -14.64 12.60 -6.99
N LYS A 51 -15.72 12.43 -6.22
CA LYS A 51 -15.85 13.02 -4.88
C LYS A 51 -15.03 12.22 -3.86
N ALA A 52 -13.79 12.63 -3.62
CA ALA A 52 -12.92 12.01 -2.62
C ALA A 52 -13.40 12.26 -1.18
N LYS A 53 -13.18 11.26 -0.30
CA LYS A 53 -13.53 11.29 1.12
C LYS A 53 -12.31 11.77 1.92
N PRO A 54 -12.46 12.70 2.88
CA PRO A 54 -11.33 13.10 3.73
C PRO A 54 -10.95 11.96 4.69
N TYR A 55 -9.67 11.85 5.04
CA TYR A 55 -9.25 10.99 6.14
C TYR A 55 -9.79 11.52 7.48
N GLU A 56 -10.25 10.59 8.33
CA GLU A 56 -10.78 10.90 9.67
C GLU A 56 -9.66 11.07 10.72
N PHE A 57 -8.46 10.56 10.44
CA PHE A 57 -7.33 10.53 11.36
C PHE A 57 -6.04 10.93 10.66
N GLY A 58 -5.08 11.44 11.44
CA GLY A 58 -3.76 11.83 10.97
C GLY A 58 -3.75 13.14 10.18
N ARG A 59 -2.79 13.26 9.25
CA ARG A 59 -2.61 14.48 8.45
C ARG A 59 -3.69 14.65 7.38
N PRO A 60 -4.01 15.90 6.98
CA PRO A 60 -5.00 16.16 5.95
C PRO A 60 -4.68 15.46 4.62
N GLY A 61 -5.67 14.74 4.10
CA GLY A 61 -5.62 14.04 2.82
C GLY A 61 -6.99 13.47 2.47
N PHE A 62 -7.10 12.95 1.25
CA PHE A 62 -8.34 12.35 0.76
C PHE A 62 -8.09 10.96 0.19
N TYR A 63 -9.14 10.15 0.11
CA TYR A 63 -9.10 8.84 -0.52
C TYR A 63 -10.37 8.55 -1.33
N LEU A 64 -10.25 7.58 -2.25
CA LEU A 64 -11.38 6.91 -2.91
C LEU A 64 -11.25 5.41 -2.67
N GLY A 65 -12.38 4.72 -2.53
CA GLY A 65 -12.43 3.30 -2.17
C GLY A 65 -12.89 3.06 -0.73
N ASN A 66 -12.52 1.88 -0.20
CA ASN A 66 -12.97 1.39 1.11
C ASN A 66 -11.79 0.90 1.96
N PRO A 67 -11.11 1.78 2.71
CA PRO A 67 -9.99 1.38 3.57
C PRO A 67 -10.46 0.52 4.74
N LEU A 68 -9.94 -0.71 4.85
CA LEU A 68 -10.28 -1.63 5.94
C LEU A 68 -9.91 -1.07 7.33
N ALA A 69 -8.89 -0.21 7.41
CA ALA A 69 -8.47 0.43 8.64
C ALA A 69 -9.61 1.17 9.38
N HIS A 70 -10.61 1.69 8.65
CA HIS A 70 -11.78 2.37 9.22
C HIS A 70 -12.73 1.42 9.96
N TYR A 71 -12.57 0.10 9.77
CA TYR A 71 -13.44 -0.94 10.32
C TYR A 71 -12.76 -1.83 11.35
N ARG A 72 -11.50 -1.58 11.71
CA ARG A 72 -10.71 -2.40 12.65
C ARG A 72 -11.35 -2.62 14.03
N ASN A 73 -12.28 -1.75 14.42
CA ASN A 73 -13.02 -1.77 15.69
C ASN A 73 -14.52 -2.04 15.50
N ARG A 74 -14.93 -2.47 14.31
CA ARG A 74 -16.32 -2.71 13.90
C ARG A 74 -16.47 -4.18 13.48
N PRO A 75 -17.71 -4.73 13.46
CA PRO A 75 -17.98 -6.01 12.82
C PRO A 75 -17.47 -6.02 11.38
N LYS A 76 -16.85 -7.12 10.95
CA LYS A 76 -16.24 -7.22 9.62
C LYS A 76 -17.27 -7.12 8.49
N GLU A 77 -18.49 -7.57 8.75
CA GLU A 77 -19.63 -7.50 7.84
C GLU A 77 -19.91 -6.06 7.38
N GLU A 78 -19.64 -5.07 8.24
CA GLU A 78 -19.80 -3.66 7.89
C GLU A 78 -18.81 -3.20 6.83
N TYR A 79 -17.59 -3.76 6.80
CA TYR A 79 -16.62 -3.52 5.72
C TYR A 79 -17.12 -4.14 4.41
N PHE A 80 -17.49 -5.43 4.43
CA PHE A 80 -17.90 -6.18 3.23
C PHE A 80 -19.20 -5.64 2.62
N ALA A 81 -20.11 -5.11 3.44
CA ALA A 81 -21.30 -4.42 2.96
C ALA A 81 -21.00 -3.19 2.08
N GLN A 82 -19.81 -2.58 2.21
CA GLN A 82 -19.40 -1.40 1.44
C GLN A 82 -18.53 -1.74 0.22
N VAL A 83 -18.00 -2.96 0.11
CA VAL A 83 -17.08 -3.35 -0.97
C VAL A 83 -17.72 -3.19 -2.35
N SER A 84 -18.96 -3.64 -2.54
CA SER A 84 -19.64 -3.53 -3.86
C SER A 84 -19.83 -2.07 -4.30
N ALA A 85 -20.11 -1.15 -3.37
CA ALA A 85 -20.24 0.26 -3.69
C ALA A 85 -18.89 0.87 -4.07
N ALA A 86 -17.83 0.53 -3.32
CA ALA A 86 -16.47 0.99 -3.62
C ALA A 86 -15.93 0.44 -4.95
N GLU A 87 -16.23 -0.81 -5.31
CA GLU A 87 -15.87 -1.37 -6.62
C GLU A 87 -16.61 -0.66 -7.77
N LYS A 88 -17.86 -0.21 -7.57
CA LYS A 88 -18.56 0.61 -8.57
C LYS A 88 -17.88 1.96 -8.76
N GLU A 89 -17.47 2.63 -7.67
CA GLU A 89 -16.69 3.87 -7.72
C GLU A 89 -15.35 3.64 -8.45
N ARG A 90 -14.64 2.56 -8.13
CA ARG A 90 -13.38 2.17 -8.78
C ARG A 90 -13.56 1.88 -10.26
N THR A 91 -14.63 1.17 -10.63
CA THR A 91 -14.98 0.84 -12.02
C THR A 91 -15.17 2.10 -12.87
N GLN A 92 -15.79 3.16 -12.32
CA GLN A 92 -15.95 4.44 -13.02
C GLN A 92 -14.61 5.12 -13.34
N ILE A 93 -13.60 4.93 -12.50
CA ILE A 93 -12.26 5.47 -12.69
C ILE A 93 -11.50 4.67 -13.75
N ILE A 94 -11.44 3.34 -13.58
CA ILE A 94 -10.64 2.48 -14.47
C ILE A 94 -11.21 2.41 -15.90
N ASN A 95 -12.53 2.57 -16.07
CA ASN A 95 -13.16 2.63 -17.40
C ASN A 95 -12.75 3.87 -18.21
N GLN A 96 -12.18 4.89 -17.57
CA GLN A 96 -11.66 6.09 -18.23
C GLN A 96 -10.16 6.01 -18.54
N ALA A 97 -9.47 4.97 -18.05
CA ALA A 97 -8.05 4.76 -18.25
C ALA A 97 -7.77 3.25 -18.37
N PHE A 98 -7.22 2.64 -17.33
CA PHE A 98 -6.94 1.21 -17.24
C PHE A 98 -7.14 0.73 -15.80
N ASP A 99 -7.18 -0.60 -15.57
CA ASP A 99 -7.23 -1.18 -14.23
C ASP A 99 -5.82 -1.43 -13.67
N PRO A 100 -5.35 -0.65 -12.68
CA PRO A 100 -4.02 -0.82 -12.11
C PRO A 100 -3.88 -2.10 -11.28
N VAL A 101 -4.97 -2.58 -10.66
CA VAL A 101 -4.96 -3.78 -9.80
C VAL A 101 -4.78 -5.02 -10.68
N ASP A 102 -5.58 -5.13 -11.74
CA ASP A 102 -5.50 -6.22 -12.72
C ASP A 102 -4.14 -6.23 -13.44
N ARG A 103 -3.61 -5.06 -13.83
CA ARG A 103 -2.26 -4.96 -14.40
C ARG A 103 -1.18 -5.38 -13.41
N PHE A 104 -1.29 -4.97 -12.14
CA PHE A 104 -0.33 -5.34 -11.11
C PHE A 104 -0.31 -6.85 -10.86
N ILE A 105 -1.48 -7.49 -10.79
CA ILE A 105 -1.60 -8.95 -10.69
C ILE A 105 -0.87 -9.63 -11.85
N ARG A 106 -1.13 -9.20 -13.09
CA ARG A 106 -0.44 -9.74 -14.29
C ARG A 106 1.07 -9.55 -14.25
N CYS A 107 1.56 -8.41 -13.76
CA CYS A 107 3.00 -8.18 -13.62
C CYS A 107 3.62 -9.15 -12.61
N ILE A 108 2.99 -9.38 -11.46
CA ILE A 108 3.50 -10.31 -10.45
C ILE A 108 3.50 -11.75 -10.98
N ASP A 109 2.40 -12.19 -11.61
CA ASP A 109 2.29 -13.53 -12.18
C ASP A 109 3.28 -13.77 -13.35
N HIS A 110 3.66 -12.72 -14.08
CA HIS A 110 4.60 -12.81 -15.21
C HIS A 110 6.08 -12.67 -14.79
N ASP A 111 6.39 -11.70 -13.93
CA ASP A 111 7.77 -11.32 -13.61
C ASP A 111 8.34 -12.05 -12.39
N THR A 112 7.50 -12.84 -11.70
CA THR A 112 7.89 -13.57 -10.50
C THR A 112 7.33 -15.00 -10.50
N ASP A 113 7.74 -15.80 -9.54
CA ASP A 113 7.27 -17.16 -9.28
C ASP A 113 6.23 -17.21 -8.14
N PHE A 114 5.70 -16.03 -7.76
CA PHE A 114 4.61 -15.88 -6.81
C PHE A 114 3.28 -15.84 -7.55
N ASN A 115 2.26 -16.45 -6.96
CA ASN A 115 0.88 -16.26 -7.39
C ASN A 115 0.26 -15.14 -6.56
N ILE A 116 -0.58 -14.32 -7.18
CA ILE A 116 -1.27 -13.24 -6.48
C ILE A 116 -2.76 -13.15 -6.84
N SER A 117 -3.58 -12.81 -5.87
CA SER A 117 -5.01 -12.56 -6.10
C SER A 117 -5.58 -11.55 -5.11
N VAL A 118 -6.78 -11.04 -5.36
CA VAL A 118 -7.52 -10.30 -4.35
C VAL A 118 -7.92 -11.25 -3.23
N ALA A 119 -7.71 -10.84 -1.98
CA ALA A 119 -8.09 -11.65 -0.82
C ALA A 119 -9.59 -11.95 -0.83
N GLU A 120 -9.97 -13.12 -0.31
CA GLU A 120 -11.36 -13.52 -0.12
C GLU A 120 -11.61 -13.88 1.34
N GLU A 121 -12.70 -13.35 1.90
CA GLU A 121 -13.16 -13.68 3.24
C GLU A 121 -14.25 -14.76 3.19
N PRO A 122 -14.07 -15.91 3.86
CA PRO A 122 -15.03 -16.98 3.87
C PRO A 122 -16.44 -16.52 4.27
N GLY A 123 -17.39 -16.71 3.37
CA GLY A 123 -18.80 -16.36 3.57
C GLY A 123 -19.15 -14.88 3.37
N LEU A 124 -18.17 -14.00 3.13
CA LEU A 124 -18.38 -12.56 2.91
C LEU A 124 -17.89 -12.06 1.54
N GLY A 125 -17.01 -12.80 0.88
CA GLY A 125 -16.56 -12.55 -0.48
C GLY A 125 -15.25 -11.76 -0.56
N PRO A 126 -14.94 -11.14 -1.71
CA PRO A 126 -13.65 -10.50 -1.93
C PRO A 126 -13.49 -9.22 -1.11
N TYR A 127 -12.26 -8.92 -0.73
CA TYR A 127 -11.87 -7.62 -0.19
C TYR A 127 -11.85 -6.56 -1.28
N PHE A 128 -11.89 -5.29 -0.89
CA PHE A 128 -11.59 -4.19 -1.81
C PHE A 128 -10.08 -4.09 -2.02
N ALA A 129 -9.64 -3.79 -3.25
CA ALA A 129 -8.24 -3.51 -3.58
C ALA A 129 -8.15 -2.33 -4.56
N GLY A 130 -7.07 -1.55 -4.46
CA GLY A 130 -6.88 -0.38 -5.33
C GLY A 130 -7.43 0.92 -4.73
N ILE A 131 -7.18 1.14 -3.44
CA ILE A 131 -7.47 2.43 -2.80
C ILE A 131 -6.65 3.54 -3.44
N VAL A 132 -7.30 4.66 -3.71
CA VAL A 132 -6.63 5.88 -4.18
C VAL A 132 -6.37 6.77 -2.98
N ARG A 133 -5.16 7.34 -2.90
CA ARG A 133 -4.73 8.30 -1.89
C ARG A 133 -4.32 9.61 -2.57
N ILE A 134 -4.93 10.71 -2.14
CA ILE A 134 -4.62 12.08 -2.58
C ILE A 134 -4.05 12.81 -1.37
N ILE A 135 -2.73 12.94 -1.32
CA ILE A 135 -2.00 13.44 -0.15
C ILE A 135 -1.22 14.70 -0.52
N SER A 136 -1.29 15.73 0.31
CA SER A 136 -0.45 16.93 0.22
C SER A 136 0.25 17.25 1.54
N GLY A 137 -0.42 17.03 2.67
CA GLY A 137 0.14 17.29 4.01
C GLY A 137 1.19 16.29 4.51
N GLY A 138 1.50 15.26 3.72
CA GLY A 138 2.26 14.09 4.16
C GLY A 138 1.39 13.10 4.96
N SER A 139 2.03 12.12 5.59
CA SER A 139 1.40 11.21 6.56
C SER A 139 2.01 11.38 7.94
N ASP A 140 1.40 10.77 8.94
CA ASP A 140 2.12 10.49 10.18
C ASP A 140 3.12 9.36 9.95
N LEU A 141 4.09 9.22 10.85
CA LEU A 141 4.93 8.03 10.91
C LEU A 141 4.06 6.87 11.40
N HIS A 142 4.00 5.79 10.65
CA HIS A 142 3.13 4.65 10.95
C HIS A 142 3.72 3.34 10.43
N ILE A 143 3.07 2.25 10.82
CA ILE A 143 3.29 0.90 10.33
C ILE A 143 1.92 0.38 9.89
N ASP A 144 1.88 -0.35 8.80
CA ASP A 144 0.72 -1.15 8.43
C ASP A 144 1.06 -2.62 8.59
N TYR A 145 0.38 -3.27 9.52
CA TYR A 145 0.46 -4.73 9.71
C TYR A 145 -0.90 -5.25 10.18
N ALA A 146 -1.69 -5.77 9.26
CA ALA A 146 -3.05 -6.26 9.46
C ALA A 146 -3.16 -7.29 10.60
N PRO A 147 -2.22 -8.23 10.80
CA PRO A 147 -2.28 -9.18 11.92
C PRO A 147 -2.40 -8.53 13.30
N THR A 148 -2.01 -7.26 13.46
CA THR A 148 -2.19 -6.53 14.74
C THR A 148 -3.66 -6.32 15.11
N PHE A 149 -4.60 -6.35 14.18
CA PHE A 149 -6.02 -6.18 14.49
C PHE A 149 -6.93 -7.26 13.87
N ALA A 150 -6.44 -7.96 12.85
CA ALA A 150 -7.20 -8.92 12.06
C ALA A 150 -7.04 -10.38 12.52
N LYS A 151 -5.99 -10.72 13.27
CA LYS A 151 -5.64 -12.09 13.63
C LYS A 151 -6.77 -12.80 14.39
N GLY A 152 -7.14 -13.98 13.91
CA GLY A 152 -8.25 -14.78 14.46
C GLY A 152 -9.65 -14.29 14.07
N ASN A 153 -9.78 -13.26 13.23
CA ASN A 153 -11.07 -12.71 12.81
C ASN A 153 -11.23 -12.58 11.28
N LEU A 154 -10.15 -12.22 10.59
CA LEU A 154 -10.10 -11.98 9.14
C LEU A 154 -8.94 -12.78 8.53
N VAL A 155 -9.08 -13.26 7.30
CA VAL A 155 -8.03 -14.03 6.59
C VAL A 155 -6.71 -13.27 6.50
N ILE A 156 -6.76 -11.95 6.29
CA ILE A 156 -5.55 -11.11 6.24
C ILE A 156 -4.80 -11.04 7.57
N GLY A 157 -5.40 -11.53 8.66
CA GLY A 157 -4.77 -11.64 9.97
C GLY A 157 -3.74 -12.76 10.07
N ASP A 158 -3.72 -13.67 9.09
CA ASP A 158 -2.85 -14.84 9.05
C ASP A 158 -1.63 -14.65 8.13
N VAL A 159 -1.49 -13.49 7.49
CA VAL A 159 -0.33 -13.19 6.63
C VAL A 159 0.95 -13.10 7.45
N SER A 160 2.03 -13.73 6.96
CA SER A 160 3.33 -13.72 7.66
C SER A 160 4.09 -12.41 7.43
N THR A 161 3.89 -11.79 6.26
CA THR A 161 4.51 -10.53 5.86
C THR A 161 3.48 -9.64 5.17
N GLN A 162 3.57 -8.33 5.39
CA GLN A 162 2.77 -7.34 4.69
C GLN A 162 3.66 -6.35 3.94
N LEU A 163 3.36 -6.14 2.66
CA LEU A 163 3.92 -5.12 1.80
C LEU A 163 2.80 -4.16 1.36
N ALA A 164 3.17 -3.05 0.73
CA ALA A 164 2.27 -2.25 -0.08
C ALA A 164 2.89 -2.08 -1.46
N TRP A 165 2.04 -1.99 -2.47
CA TRP A 165 2.41 -1.44 -3.77
C TRP A 165 1.64 -0.14 -4.01
N ASN A 166 2.31 0.84 -4.61
CA ASN A 166 1.69 2.10 -4.98
C ASN A 166 2.14 2.49 -6.38
N LEU A 167 1.19 2.60 -7.31
CA LEU A 167 1.35 3.31 -8.57
C LEU A 167 1.20 4.80 -8.33
N TYR A 168 2.17 5.59 -8.76
CA TYR A 168 2.11 7.04 -8.72
C TYR A 168 1.59 7.59 -10.04
N VAL A 169 0.43 8.26 -10.01
CA VAL A 169 -0.19 8.83 -11.23
C VAL A 169 -0.07 10.34 -11.30
N SER A 170 0.23 10.98 -10.17
CA SER A 170 0.57 12.39 -10.10
C SER A 170 1.48 12.63 -8.89
N SER A 171 2.53 13.43 -9.06
CA SER A 171 3.39 13.86 -7.97
C SER A 171 3.88 15.27 -8.25
N PRO A 172 3.94 16.17 -7.24
CA PRO A 172 4.57 17.47 -7.41
C PRO A 172 6.08 17.31 -7.61
N SER A 173 6.71 18.36 -8.16
CA SER A 173 8.16 18.42 -8.39
C SER A 173 8.99 18.61 -7.12
N GLN A 174 8.35 18.93 -5.99
CA GLN A 174 8.97 19.13 -4.69
C GLN A 174 8.17 18.44 -3.57
N GLY A 175 8.87 17.71 -2.72
CA GLY A 175 8.27 16.98 -1.60
C GLY A 175 7.53 15.71 -2.02
N GLY A 176 6.85 15.10 -1.06
CA GLY A 176 6.10 13.86 -1.29
C GLY A 176 6.96 12.59 -1.30
N GLU A 177 8.22 12.68 -0.91
CA GLU A 177 9.10 11.54 -0.69
C GLU A 177 8.47 10.57 0.30
N THR A 178 8.76 9.29 0.13
CA THR A 178 8.45 8.27 1.14
C THR A 178 9.73 7.84 1.81
N VAL A 179 9.76 7.93 3.14
CA VAL A 179 10.88 7.48 3.97
C VAL A 179 10.45 6.18 4.65
N ILE A 180 11.28 5.15 4.55
CA ILE A 180 11.09 3.83 5.18
C ILE A 180 12.28 3.62 6.13
N TYR A 181 12.00 3.20 7.36
CA TYR A 181 13.00 2.93 8.39
C TYR A 181 13.12 1.42 8.60
N ASN A 182 14.34 0.88 8.53
CA ASN A 182 14.62 -0.55 8.66
C ASN A 182 14.48 -1.06 10.10
N GLN A 183 13.24 -1.15 10.54
CA GLN A 183 12.85 -1.59 11.88
C GLN A 183 11.50 -2.32 11.79
N PRO A 184 11.46 -3.50 11.18
CA PRO A 184 10.21 -4.20 10.95
C PRO A 184 9.54 -4.49 12.29
N PHE A 185 8.25 -4.18 12.38
CA PHE A 185 7.45 -4.39 13.56
C PHE A 185 7.38 -5.88 13.90
N LYS A 186 7.80 -6.22 15.12
CA LYS A 186 7.82 -7.61 15.61
C LYS A 186 6.78 -7.90 16.68
N ASN A 187 6.11 -6.87 17.18
CA ASN A 187 5.17 -7.01 18.26
C ASN A 187 3.80 -7.45 17.70
N THR A 188 3.11 -8.33 18.38
CA THR A 188 1.76 -8.77 18.00
C THR A 188 0.69 -8.21 18.93
N ILE A 189 1.07 -7.27 19.83
CA ILE A 189 0.09 -6.60 20.69
C ILE A 189 -0.89 -5.82 19.83
N VAL A 190 -2.16 -6.10 20.07
CA VAL A 190 -3.30 -5.50 19.39
C VAL A 190 -3.47 -4.05 19.89
N ASP A 191 -2.90 -3.07 19.19
CA ASP A 191 -3.21 -1.66 19.40
C ASP A 191 -4.25 -1.19 18.36
N LYS A 192 -5.47 -1.03 18.85
CA LYS A 192 -6.65 -0.61 18.08
C LYS A 192 -6.87 0.90 18.04
N THR A 193 -5.93 1.71 18.53
CA THR A 193 -6.17 3.15 18.79
C THR A 193 -5.65 4.12 17.73
N TYR A 194 -4.91 3.67 16.70
CA TYR A 194 -4.28 4.52 15.65
C TYR A 194 -3.49 5.63 16.34
N LYS A 195 -2.27 5.29 16.71
CA LYS A 195 -1.32 6.24 17.27
C LYS A 195 -0.18 6.38 16.29
N PRO A 196 0.29 7.62 16.02
CA PRO A 196 1.54 7.81 15.34
C PRO A 196 2.63 6.98 16.01
N TYR A 197 3.47 6.35 15.20
CA TYR A 197 4.61 5.61 15.71
C TYR A 197 5.59 6.56 16.38
N ASP A 198 6.15 6.14 17.51
CA ASP A 198 7.08 6.96 18.28
C ASP A 198 8.44 7.06 17.56
N SER A 199 8.75 8.25 17.03
CA SER A 199 9.99 8.49 16.28
C SER A 199 11.24 8.38 17.15
N SER A 200 11.13 8.47 18.48
CA SER A 200 12.27 8.24 19.38
C SER A 200 12.77 6.78 19.33
N LEU A 201 11.94 5.85 18.84
CA LEU A 201 12.31 4.46 18.63
C LEU A 201 13.18 4.26 17.38
N LEU A 202 13.36 5.29 16.55
CA LEU A 202 14.09 5.24 15.27
C LEU A 202 15.47 5.90 15.31
N VAL A 203 15.97 6.27 16.50
CA VAL A 203 17.30 6.86 16.63
C VAL A 203 18.35 5.89 16.08
N ASP A 204 19.22 6.39 15.20
CA ASP A 204 20.24 5.64 14.45
C ASP A 204 19.72 4.49 13.57
N CYS A 205 18.42 4.46 13.28
CA CYS A 205 17.84 3.49 12.37
C CYS A 205 18.24 3.79 10.92
N GLU A 206 18.71 2.77 10.21
CA GLU A 206 18.89 2.84 8.76
C GLU A 206 17.56 3.20 8.09
N SER A 207 17.62 4.10 7.10
CA SER A 207 16.43 4.53 6.37
C SER A 207 16.71 4.66 4.87
N PHE A 208 15.64 4.50 4.11
CA PHE A 208 15.62 4.62 2.67
C PHE A 208 14.55 5.62 2.28
N THR A 209 14.90 6.56 1.40
CA THR A 209 14.00 7.60 0.91
C THR A 209 13.90 7.50 -0.60
N PHE A 210 12.68 7.46 -1.13
CA PHE A 210 12.46 7.54 -2.56
C PHE A 210 11.47 8.66 -2.93
N GLN A 211 11.73 9.31 -4.06
CA GLN A 211 10.80 10.24 -4.68
C GLN A 211 9.86 9.47 -5.62
N PRO A 212 8.53 9.63 -5.49
CA PRO A 212 7.56 9.10 -6.45
C PRO A 212 7.90 9.45 -7.90
N GLN A 213 8.00 8.43 -8.75
CA GLN A 213 8.10 8.62 -10.20
C GLN A 213 6.74 8.31 -10.83
N VAL A 214 6.17 9.28 -11.55
CA VAL A 214 4.87 9.10 -12.21
C VAL A 214 4.98 7.95 -13.23
N GLY A 215 3.97 7.08 -13.25
CA GLY A 215 3.92 5.90 -14.10
C GLY A 215 4.65 4.68 -13.52
N SER A 216 5.32 4.80 -12.37
CA SER A 216 6.03 3.68 -11.73
C SER A 216 5.28 3.14 -10.52
N VAL A 217 5.45 1.83 -10.28
CA VAL A 217 5.01 1.18 -9.03
C VAL A 217 6.21 1.02 -8.11
N VAL A 218 6.05 1.39 -6.84
CA VAL A 218 7.00 1.03 -5.78
C VAL A 218 6.34 0.07 -4.80
N ILE A 219 7.05 -1.02 -4.49
CA ILE A 219 6.66 -2.05 -3.53
C ILE A 219 7.60 -1.98 -2.34
N PHE A 220 7.09 -1.93 -1.12
CA PHE A 220 7.91 -1.93 0.09
C PHE A 220 7.24 -2.64 1.26
N ASN A 221 8.02 -3.06 2.24
CA ASN A 221 7.52 -3.74 3.43
C ASN A 221 6.93 -2.74 4.43
N THR A 222 5.61 -2.78 4.63
CA THR A 222 4.89 -1.82 5.49
C THR A 222 4.98 -2.12 6.97
N SER A 223 5.56 -3.29 7.34
CA SER A 223 5.90 -3.58 8.72
C SER A 223 7.05 -2.70 9.20
N ASN A 224 7.84 -2.13 8.28
CA ASN A 224 8.76 -1.06 8.60
C ASN A 224 8.01 0.26 8.83
N PRO A 225 8.38 1.03 9.88
CA PRO A 225 7.93 2.39 10.05
C PRO A 225 8.19 3.21 8.78
N HIS A 226 7.19 3.94 8.33
CA HIS A 226 7.30 4.75 7.14
C HIS A 226 6.44 6.01 7.23
N ILE A 227 6.82 7.00 6.43
CA ILE A 227 6.17 8.31 6.38
C ILE A 227 6.23 8.88 4.96
N VAL A 228 5.17 9.54 4.54
CA VAL A 228 5.14 10.40 3.36
C VAL A 228 5.42 11.83 3.81
N LEU A 229 6.46 12.46 3.27
CA LEU A 229 6.78 13.86 3.56
C LEU A 229 5.75 14.81 2.91
N PRO A 230 5.55 16.02 3.47
CA PRO A 230 4.69 17.02 2.84
C PRO A 230 5.09 17.30 1.39
N ALA A 231 4.11 17.58 0.55
CA ALA A 231 4.28 17.77 -0.88
C ALA A 231 3.75 19.13 -1.32
N GLY A 232 4.40 19.77 -2.31
CA GLY A 232 3.99 21.08 -2.84
C GLY A 232 2.68 21.09 -3.65
N GLY A 233 1.92 20.00 -3.62
CA GLY A 233 0.70 19.78 -4.39
C GLY A 233 0.12 18.40 -4.12
N ASN A 234 -0.84 17.97 -4.96
CA ASN A 234 -1.42 16.64 -4.83
C ASN A 234 -0.43 15.57 -5.27
N ARG A 235 -0.05 14.70 -4.34
CA ARG A 235 0.57 13.40 -4.61
C ARG A 235 -0.55 12.37 -4.67
N ILE A 236 -0.81 11.84 -5.86
CA ILE A 236 -1.88 10.88 -6.13
C ILE A 236 -1.26 9.52 -6.39
N ALA A 237 -1.63 8.55 -5.56
CA ALA A 237 -1.24 7.16 -5.72
C ALA A 237 -2.45 6.24 -5.64
N THR A 238 -2.41 5.14 -6.38
CA THR A 238 -3.36 4.03 -6.25
C THR A 238 -2.59 2.75 -5.95
N GLY A 239 -3.17 1.88 -5.14
CA GLY A 239 -2.50 0.65 -4.75
C GLY A 239 -3.27 -0.14 -3.72
N SER A 240 -2.63 -1.16 -3.18
CA SER A 240 -3.18 -1.98 -2.11
C SER A 240 -2.06 -2.53 -1.24
N PHE A 241 -2.44 -3.12 -0.11
CA PHE A 241 -1.54 -4.00 0.61
C PHE A 241 -1.38 -5.33 -0.14
N ILE A 242 -0.26 -6.00 0.13
CA ILE A 242 0.07 -7.35 -0.29
C ILE A 242 0.38 -8.12 0.99
N GLY A 243 -0.14 -9.34 1.12
CA GLY A 243 0.16 -10.21 2.25
C GLY A 243 0.60 -11.58 1.78
N LEU A 244 1.69 -12.10 2.36
CA LEU A 244 2.11 -13.49 2.14
C LEU A 244 1.26 -14.40 3.03
N LEU A 245 0.29 -15.09 2.43
CA LEU A 245 -0.62 -15.98 3.16
C LEU A 245 -0.04 -17.39 3.33
N SER A 246 0.65 -17.89 2.31
CA SER A 246 1.38 -19.16 2.34
C SER A 246 2.57 -19.10 1.38
N GLU A 247 3.34 -20.18 1.27
CA GLU A 247 4.51 -20.23 0.38
C GLU A 247 4.14 -19.77 -1.05
N LYS A 248 4.75 -18.67 -1.47
CA LYS A 248 4.56 -18.05 -2.79
C LYS A 248 3.11 -17.69 -3.15
N TYR A 249 2.23 -17.56 -2.16
CA TYR A 249 0.85 -17.13 -2.36
C TYR A 249 0.60 -15.79 -1.69
N LEU A 250 0.38 -14.77 -2.53
CA LEU A 250 0.14 -13.40 -2.13
C LEU A 250 -1.35 -13.06 -2.26
N ILE A 251 -1.85 -12.25 -1.34
CA ILE A 251 -3.21 -11.72 -1.37
C ILE A 251 -3.23 -10.20 -1.29
N LEU A 252 -4.20 -9.56 -1.94
CA LEU A 252 -4.37 -8.10 -2.00
C LEU A 252 -5.60 -7.63 -1.21
N TRP A 253 -5.48 -6.52 -0.49
CA TRP A 253 -6.60 -5.81 0.14
C TRP A 253 -6.26 -4.33 0.38
N SER A 254 -7.25 -3.52 0.74
CA SER A 254 -7.08 -2.11 1.14
C SER A 254 -7.99 -1.73 2.29
#